data_AF-A0A438IUV3-F1
#
_entry.id   AF-A0A438IUV3-F1
#
_cell.length_a   1.000
_cell.length_b   1.000
_cell.length_c   1.000
_cell.angle_alpha   90.00
_cell.angle_beta   90.00
_cell.angle_gamma   90.00
#
_symmetry.space_group_name_H-M   'P 1'
#
loop_
_entity.id
_entity.type
_entity.pdbx_description
1 polymer ?
#
loop_
_entity_poly.entity_id
_entity_poly.type
_entity_poly.pdbx_seq_one_letter_code
_entity_poly.pdbx_strand_id
1 'polypeptide(L)' 'MLHRKQKRRSVTEVRGCVWTVRNKEWATLPACGASGGILIIWDSKKLRSEEVVIGSFSVSVKFTLDECESLCY' A
#
# COMPACT_ATOMS: atom_id res chain seq x y z
N MET A 1 -37.24 -21.63 3.76
CA MET A 1 -35.81 -21.98 4.02
C MET A 1 -34.95 -21.32 2.96
N LEU A 2 -34.18 -20.27 3.30
CA LEU A 2 -32.99 -19.86 2.53
C LEU A 2 -32.05 -19.07 3.45
N HIS A 3 -31.21 -19.77 4.20
CA HIS A 3 -30.07 -19.16 4.87
C HIS A 3 -28.90 -19.08 3.87
N ARG A 4 -28.65 -17.92 3.27
CA ARG A 4 -27.37 -17.65 2.59
C ARG A 4 -26.41 -17.05 3.62
N LYS A 5 -25.47 -17.90 4.04
CA LYS A 5 -24.43 -17.65 5.02
C LYS A 5 -23.67 -16.35 4.72
N GLN A 6 -23.62 -15.49 5.73
CA GLN A 6 -22.79 -14.30 5.76
C GLN A 6 -21.31 -14.70 5.54
N LYS A 7 -20.72 -14.17 4.48
CA LYS A 7 -19.31 -14.38 4.12
C LYS A 7 -18.46 -13.78 5.23
N ARG A 8 -17.90 -14.63 6.09
CA ARG A 8 -16.91 -14.23 7.11
C ARG A 8 -15.75 -13.54 6.39
N ARG A 9 -15.54 -12.26 6.71
CA ARG A 9 -14.30 -11.57 6.34
C ARG A 9 -13.18 -12.29 7.07
N SER A 10 -12.39 -13.06 6.33
CA SER A 10 -11.13 -13.58 6.85
C SER A 10 -10.13 -12.45 6.80
N VAL A 11 -10.06 -11.66 7.87
CA VAL A 11 -8.83 -10.91 8.14
C VAL A 11 -7.85 -11.95 8.66
N THR A 12 -7.12 -12.56 7.74
CA THR A 12 -6.01 -13.43 8.09
C THR A 12 -4.97 -12.54 8.76
N GLU A 13 -4.82 -12.69 10.07
CA GLU A 13 -3.78 -12.03 10.86
C GLU A 13 -2.43 -12.57 10.38
N VAL A 14 -1.79 -11.87 9.43
CA VAL A 14 -0.43 -12.16 8.99
C VAL A 14 0.49 -11.73 10.13
N ARG A 15 0.83 -12.67 11.04
CA ARG A 15 1.81 -12.50 12.13
C ARG A 15 3.24 -12.41 11.59
N GLY A 16 3.47 -11.31 10.92
CA GLY A 16 4.69 -10.84 10.28
C GLY A 16 4.30 -9.50 9.66
N CYS A 17 3.71 -8.64 10.49
CA CYS A 17 2.84 -7.58 10.02
C CYS A 17 3.64 -6.60 9.15
N VAL A 18 3.38 -6.63 7.85
CA VAL A 18 3.49 -5.46 6.98
C VAL A 18 2.93 -4.22 7.72
N TRP A 19 1.95 -4.38 8.60
CA TRP A 19 1.31 -3.32 9.37
C TRP A 19 1.99 -2.91 10.69
N THR A 20 3.05 -3.57 11.17
CA THR A 20 3.75 -3.15 12.42
C THR A 20 4.87 -2.15 12.18
N VAL A 21 5.35 -2.00 10.95
CA VAL A 21 6.36 -1.00 10.60
C VAL A 21 5.67 0.37 10.45
N ARG A 22 6.01 1.32 11.34
CA ARG A 22 5.43 2.68 11.40
C ARG A 22 5.79 3.59 10.21
N ASN A 23 6.72 3.17 9.36
CA ASN A 23 7.29 4.00 8.29
C ASN A 23 6.64 3.67 6.94
N LYS A 24 5.32 3.53 6.90
CA LYS A 24 4.63 3.18 5.67
C LYS A 24 3.86 4.36 5.15
N GLU A 25 4.28 4.82 3.99
CA GLU A 25 3.52 5.76 3.17
C GLU A 25 2.84 4.99 2.04
N TRP A 26 1.76 5.56 1.51
CA TRP A 26 0.91 4.89 0.56
C TRP A 26 0.14 5.89 -0.32
N ALA A 27 -0.24 5.42 -1.51
CA ALA A 27 -1.09 6.14 -2.44
C ALA A 27 -2.19 5.20 -2.94
N THR A 28 -3.39 5.74 -3.16
CA THR A 28 -4.56 4.97 -3.56
C THR A 28 -5.27 5.62 -4.74
N LEU A 29 -5.72 4.79 -5.68
CA LEU A 29 -6.74 5.15 -6.65
C LEU A 29 -7.99 4.33 -6.31
N PRO A 30 -9.12 4.96 -5.92
CA PRO A 30 -10.33 4.24 -5.61
C PRO A 30 -10.87 3.49 -6.85
N ALA A 31 -11.64 2.45 -6.59
CA ALA A 31 -12.33 1.70 -7.64
C ALA A 31 -13.30 2.61 -8.41
N CYS A 32 -13.24 2.58 -9.74
CA CYS A 32 -14.26 3.18 -10.61
C CYS A 32 -15.25 2.11 -11.08
N GLY A 33 -16.40 1.99 -10.43
CA GLY A 33 -17.41 0.98 -10.77
C GLY A 33 -16.97 -0.43 -10.42
N ALA A 34 -16.91 -1.33 -11.41
CA ALA A 34 -16.47 -2.72 -11.21
C ALA A 34 -14.94 -2.93 -11.34
N SER A 35 -14.20 -1.89 -11.75
CA SER A 35 -12.74 -1.96 -11.80
C SER A 35 -12.17 -1.98 -10.37
N GLY A 36 -11.22 -2.87 -10.08
CA GLY A 36 -10.50 -2.84 -8.80
C GLY A 36 -9.71 -1.53 -8.64
N GLY A 37 -9.66 -1.00 -7.41
CA GLY A 37 -8.80 0.14 -7.08
C GLY A 37 -7.32 -0.27 -7.00
N ILE A 38 -6.43 0.73 -7.03
CA ILE A 38 -4.98 0.54 -6.95
C ILE A 38 -4.51 1.02 -5.58
N LEU A 39 -3.69 0.22 -4.90
CA LEU A 39 -3.00 0.61 -3.66
C LEU A 39 -1.49 0.38 -3.83
N ILE A 40 -0.71 1.42 -3.65
CA ILE A 40 0.76 1.37 -3.62
C ILE A 40 1.22 1.70 -2.20
N ILE A 41 2.13 0.89 -1.65
CA ILE A 41 2.68 1.07 -0.30
C ILE A 41 4.20 1.00 -0.40
N TRP A 42 4.91 1.90 0.28
CA TRP A 42 6.36 1.91 0.34
C TRP A 42 6.86 2.16 1.77
N ASP A 43 8.14 1.85 2.01
CA ASP A 43 8.84 2.19 3.25
C ASP A 43 9.41 3.61 3.14
N SER A 44 8.84 4.54 3.88
CA SER A 44 9.22 5.95 3.87
C SER A 44 10.61 6.23 4.42
N LYS A 45 11.24 5.27 5.11
CA LYS A 45 12.65 5.39 5.52
C LYS A 45 13.63 5.08 4.39
N LYS A 46 13.24 4.23 3.44
CA LYS A 46 14.11 3.83 2.33
C LYS A 46 13.80 4.65 1.07
N LEU A 47 12.53 4.93 0.86
CA LEU A 47 12.02 5.62 -0.32
C LEU A 47 11.19 6.81 0.13
N ARG A 48 11.68 8.01 -0.15
CA ARG A 48 10.91 9.24 0.00
C ARG A 48 10.15 9.49 -1.30
N SER A 49 8.83 9.71 -1.23
CA SER A 49 8.09 10.13 -2.41
C SER A 49 8.35 11.61 -2.67
N GLU A 50 8.95 11.93 -3.81
CA GLU A 50 9.15 13.31 -4.26
C GLU A 50 7.86 13.85 -4.89
N GLU A 51 7.19 13.01 -5.69
CA GLU A 51 5.95 13.37 -6.37
C GLU A 51 5.01 12.16 -6.45
N VAL A 52 3.72 12.40 -6.21
CA VAL A 52 2.65 11.42 -6.36
C VAL A 52 1.61 12.01 -7.30
N VAL A 53 1.41 11.37 -8.45
CA VAL A 53 0.40 11.75 -9.44
C VAL A 53 -0.65 10.66 -9.53
N ILE A 54 -1.91 11.03 -9.29
CA ILE A 54 -3.07 10.14 -9.39
C ILE A 54 -3.86 10.52 -10.64
N GLY A 55 -3.79 9.68 -11.67
CA GLY A 55 -4.58 9.82 -12.90
C GLY A 55 -5.94 9.15 -12.77
N SER A 56 -6.75 9.20 -13.83
CA SER A 56 -8.08 8.56 -13.84
C SER A 56 -8.02 7.03 -13.70
N PHE A 57 -6.94 6.41 -14.16
CA PHE A 57 -6.76 4.95 -14.18
C PHE A 57 -5.38 4.48 -13.69
N SER A 58 -4.52 5.40 -13.27
CA SER A 58 -3.14 5.10 -12.92
C SER A 58 -2.70 5.88 -11.67
N VAL A 59 -1.69 5.33 -10.98
CA VAL A 59 -0.96 6.00 -9.92
C VAL A 59 0.51 5.98 -10.30
N SER A 60 1.15 7.13 -10.33
CA SER A 60 2.58 7.28 -10.58
C SER A 60 3.23 7.90 -9.35
N VAL A 61 4.29 7.27 -8.86
CA VAL A 61 5.06 7.77 -7.71
C VAL A 61 6.52 7.90 -8.13
N LYS A 62 7.07 9.10 -7.97
CA LYS A 62 8.50 9.37 -8.12
C LYS A 62 9.14 9.25 -6.75
N PHE A 63 10.16 8.40 -6.65
CA PHE A 63 10.90 8.19 -5.41
C PHE A 63 12.31 8.78 -5.49
N THR A 64 12.78 9.28 -4.36
CA THR A 64 14.20 9.47 -4.09
C THR A 64 14.64 8.43 -3.07
N LEU A 65 15.79 7.80 -3.32
CA LEU A 65 16.39 6.88 -2.35
C LEU A 65 17.03 7.72 -1.25
N ASP A 66 16.70 7.41 0.00
CA ASP A 66 17.45 7.94 1.14
C ASP A 66 18.64 6.99 1.34
N GLU A 67 19.84 7.40 0.92
CA GLU A 67 21.08 6.60 1.04
C GLU A 67 21.57 6.45 2.50
N CYS A 68 20.66 6.44 3.47
CA CYS A 68 21.01 6.17 4.86
C CYS A 68 21.10 4.66 5.14
N GLU A 69 21.95 3.95 4.38
CA GLU A 69 22.62 2.73 4.83
C GLU A 69 24.09 2.77 4.39
N SER A 70 24.81 3.81 4.84
CA SER A 70 26.23 3.66 5.15
C SER A 70 26.36 2.93 6.50
N LEU A 71 25.97 1.64 6.50
CA LEU A 71 26.51 0.71 7.48
C LEU A 71 27.96 0.47 7.06
N CYS A 72 28.86 1.25 7.68
CA CYS A 72 30.28 0.94 7.72
C CYS A 72 30.43 -0.51 8.21
N TYR A 73 30.78 -1.41 7.30
CA TYR A 73 31.36 -2.73 7.59
C TYR A 73 32.87 -2.66 7.38
#